data_AF-K6WXI2-F1
#
_entry.id   AF-K6WXI2-F1
#
_cell.length_a   1.000
_cell.length_b   1.000
_cell.length_c   1.000
_cell.angle_alpha   90.00
_cell.angle_beta   90.00
_cell.angle_gamma   90.00
#
_symmetry.space_group_name_H-M   'P 1'
#
loop_
_entity.id
_entity.type
_entity.pdbx_description
1 polymer ?
#
loop_
_entity_poly.entity_id
_entity_poly.type
_entity_poly.pdbx_seq_one_letter_code
_entity_poly.pdbx_strand_id
1 'polypeptide(L)'
;MRVSSHLLIRRDGEIVQFVGFEQRAWHAGVSSFQGRTRCNDFSIGIELEGTDNDAYSEAQYKSLVHVTKVIMHNYPAISLGRIVGHNDIAPGRKTDPGSSFDWAQYRQQLG
;
A
#
# COMPACT_ATOMS: atom_id res chain seq x y z
N MET A 1 16.08 2.27 -14.58
CA MET A 1 15.30 2.36 -13.32
C MET A 1 15.09 0.95 -12.79
N ARG A 2 15.07 0.76 -11.47
CA ARG A 2 14.60 -0.48 -10.81
C ARG A 2 13.38 -0.13 -9.98
N VAL A 3 12.30 -0.90 -10.14
CA VAL A 3 11.05 -0.76 -9.39
C VAL A 3 10.69 -2.11 -8.80
N SER A 4 10.14 -2.11 -7.60
CA SER A 4 9.64 -3.30 -6.91
C SER A 4 8.68 -2.88 -5.80
N SER A 5 7.74 -3.75 -5.47
CA SER A 5 6.92 -3.65 -4.25
C SER A 5 7.23 -4.84 -3.34
N HIS A 6 6.75 -4.81 -2.11
CA HIS A 6 6.79 -6.02 -1.28
C HIS A 6 5.76 -7.00 -1.78
N LEU A 7 4.53 -6.52 -2.00
CA LEU A 7 3.41 -7.33 -2.46
C LEU A 7 2.73 -6.73 -3.69
N LEU A 8 2.13 -7.61 -4.48
CA LEU A 8 1.07 -7.32 -5.45
C LEU A 8 -0.14 -8.16 -5.10
N ILE A 9 -1.33 -7.56 -5.09
CA ILE A 9 -2.61 -8.25 -4.95
C ILE A 9 -3.36 -8.16 -6.28
N ARG A 10 -3.51 -9.31 -6.94
CA ARG A 10 -4.21 -9.44 -8.22
C ARG A 10 -5.72 -9.26 -8.07
N ARG A 11 -6.42 -9.07 -9.19
CA ARG A 11 -7.89 -8.86 -9.22
C ARG A 11 -8.69 -9.98 -8.57
N ASP A 12 -8.20 -11.21 -8.59
CA ASP A 12 -8.81 -12.38 -7.94
C ASP A 12 -8.47 -12.51 -6.44
N GLY A 13 -7.65 -11.60 -5.90
CA GLY A 13 -7.20 -11.60 -4.52
C GLY A 13 -5.91 -12.39 -4.28
N GLU A 14 -5.29 -12.99 -5.30
CA GLU A 14 -3.99 -13.65 -5.16
C GLU A 14 -2.93 -12.65 -4.68
N ILE A 15 -2.18 -13.03 -3.64
CA ILE A 15 -1.08 -12.24 -3.08
C ILE A 15 0.23 -12.80 -3.59
N VAL A 16 0.98 -11.98 -4.33
CA VAL A 16 2.32 -12.30 -4.81
C VAL A 16 3.33 -11.46 -4.04
N GLN A 17 4.33 -12.10 -3.43
CA GLN A 17 5.41 -11.41 -2.72
C GLN A 17 6.69 -11.37 -3.56
N PHE A 18 7.23 -10.17 -3.79
CA PHE A 18 8.48 -9.97 -4.53
C PHE A 18 9.66 -9.63 -3.62
N VAL A 19 9.41 -8.92 -2.52
CA VAL A 19 10.45 -8.45 -1.58
C VAL A 19 10.01 -8.77 -0.15
N GLY A 20 10.94 -9.25 0.68
CA GLY A 20 10.69 -9.48 2.11
C GLY A 20 10.44 -8.16 2.85
N PHE A 21 9.55 -8.12 3.85
CA PHE A 21 9.18 -6.88 4.56
C PHE A 21 10.34 -6.20 5.31
N GLU A 22 11.37 -6.96 5.68
CA GLU A 22 12.61 -6.45 6.29
C GLU A 22 13.61 -5.87 5.26
N GLN A 23 13.32 -6.04 3.97
CA GLN A 23 14.16 -5.55 2.89
C GLN A 23 13.55 -4.31 2.26
N ARG A 24 14.40 -3.49 1.66
CA ARG A 24 13.98 -2.27 0.99
C ARG A 24 13.45 -2.56 -0.42
N ALA A 25 12.14 -2.43 -0.63
CA ALA A 25 11.56 -2.34 -1.98
C ALA A 25 11.67 -0.92 -2.58
N TRP A 26 11.46 -0.79 -3.89
CA TRP A 26 11.56 0.48 -4.62
C TRP A 26 10.21 0.88 -5.24
N HIS A 27 9.23 1.20 -4.40
CA HIS A 27 7.86 1.51 -4.82
C HIS A 27 7.51 3.01 -4.71
N ALA A 28 7.97 3.68 -3.64
CA ALA A 28 7.54 5.05 -3.30
C ALA A 28 8.28 6.16 -4.07
N GLY A 29 9.44 5.87 -4.68
CA GLY A 29 10.26 6.87 -5.36
C GLY A 29 10.59 8.12 -4.50
N VAL A 30 10.65 9.30 -5.14
CA VAL A 30 10.78 10.58 -4.43
C VAL A 30 9.49 10.88 -3.66
N SER A 31 9.57 10.85 -2.34
CA SER A 31 8.42 10.88 -1.43
C SER A 31 8.79 11.41 -0.04
N SER A 32 7.79 11.86 0.72
CA SER A 32 7.90 12.30 2.12
C SER A 32 6.64 11.97 2.91
N PHE A 33 6.81 11.43 4.12
CA PHE A 33 5.73 11.19 5.07
C PHE A 33 6.07 11.83 6.41
N GLN A 34 5.21 12.72 6.91
CA GLN A 34 5.39 13.43 8.18
C GLN A 34 6.78 14.11 8.31
N GLY A 35 7.26 14.72 7.22
CA GLY A 35 8.57 15.39 7.18
C GLY A 35 9.78 14.47 6.95
N ARG A 36 9.62 13.15 7.01
CA ARG A 36 10.68 12.19 6.69
C ARG A 36 10.64 11.83 5.20
N THR A 37 11.72 12.15 4.50
CA THR A 37 11.87 11.84 3.06
C THR A 37 12.33 10.39 2.84
N ARG A 38 12.25 9.93 1.59
CA ARG A 38 12.67 8.59 1.13
C ARG A 38 11.84 7.46 1.76
N CYS A 39 10.53 7.46 1.48
CA CYS A 39 9.61 6.51 2.13
C CYS A 39 9.98 5.04 1.92
N ASN A 40 10.63 4.67 0.80
CA ASN A 40 11.18 3.32 0.58
C ASN A 40 12.03 2.81 1.76
N ASP A 41 12.67 3.70 2.53
CA ASP A 41 13.59 3.34 3.60
C ASP A 41 12.85 2.91 4.88
N PHE A 42 11.53 3.13 4.98
CA PHE A 42 10.75 2.87 6.20
C PHE A 42 9.29 2.48 5.96
N SER A 43 8.93 2.04 4.76
CA SER A 43 7.56 1.64 4.42
C SER A 43 7.49 0.29 3.72
N ILE A 44 6.30 -0.32 3.82
CA ILE A 44 5.95 -1.53 3.10
C ILE A 44 5.00 -1.16 1.97
N GLY A 45 5.47 -1.23 0.73
CA GLY A 45 4.64 -1.08 -0.47
C GLY A 45 3.83 -2.32 -0.82
N ILE A 46 2.51 -2.13 -0.93
CA ILE A 46 1.54 -3.12 -1.44
C ILE A 46 0.89 -2.51 -2.68
N GLU A 47 0.98 -3.20 -3.81
CA GLU A 47 0.33 -2.81 -5.06
C GLU A 47 -0.98 -3.57 -5.21
N LEU A 48 -2.03 -2.90 -5.68
CA LEU A 48 -3.26 -3.55 -6.13
C LEU A 48 -3.30 -3.50 -7.65
N GLU A 49 -3.50 -4.65 -8.29
CA GLU A 49 -3.74 -4.69 -9.73
C GLU A 49 -5.00 -3.89 -10.08
N GLY A 50 -4.87 -2.88 -10.94
CA GLY A 50 -5.98 -2.02 -11.33
C GLY A 50 -5.51 -0.68 -11.88
N THR A 51 -6.45 0.26 -11.97
CA THR A 51 -6.23 1.63 -12.42
C THR A 51 -6.90 2.60 -11.45
N ASP A 52 -6.57 3.89 -11.53
CA ASP A 52 -7.17 4.92 -10.68
C ASP A 52 -8.69 5.07 -10.88
N ASN A 53 -9.24 4.57 -11.99
CA ASN A 53 -10.63 4.77 -12.41
C ASN A 53 -11.51 3.50 -12.32
N ASP A 54 -10.90 2.34 -12.11
CA ASP A 54 -11.61 1.07 -11.99
C ASP A 54 -11.77 0.68 -10.52
N ALA A 55 -12.99 0.33 -10.11
CA ALA A 55 -13.24 -0.15 -8.76
C ALA A 55 -12.36 -1.39 -8.46
N TYR A 56 -11.75 -1.43 -7.26
CA TYR A 56 -11.04 -2.61 -6.77
C TYR A 56 -12.02 -3.75 -6.42
N SER A 57 -11.60 -5.00 -6.64
CA SER A 57 -12.48 -6.14 -6.38
C SER A 57 -12.65 -6.40 -4.88
N GLU A 58 -13.76 -7.03 -4.50
CA GLU A 58 -13.96 -7.48 -3.12
C GLU A 58 -12.83 -8.42 -2.65
N ALA A 59 -12.34 -9.28 -3.54
CA ALA A 59 -11.24 -10.19 -3.25
C ALA A 59 -9.94 -9.43 -2.94
N GLN A 60 -9.65 -8.33 -3.65
CA GLN A 60 -8.52 -7.46 -3.36
C GLN A 60 -8.64 -6.81 -1.98
N TYR A 61 -9.81 -6.27 -1.63
CA TYR A 61 -10.02 -5.68 -0.30
C TYR A 61 -9.85 -6.73 0.80
N LYS A 62 -10.41 -7.93 0.64
CA LYS A 62 -10.25 -9.03 1.62
C LYS A 62 -8.79 -9.38 1.85
N SER A 63 -8.03 -9.58 0.77
CA SER A 63 -6.60 -9.89 0.84
C SER A 63 -5.79 -8.74 1.43
N LEU A 64 -6.08 -7.50 1.03
CA LEU A 64 -5.41 -6.31 1.57
C LEU A 64 -5.66 -6.17 3.07
N VAL A 65 -6.91 -6.28 3.53
CA VAL A 65 -7.26 -6.22 4.96
C VAL A 65 -6.54 -7.32 5.74
N HIS A 66 -6.55 -8.56 5.22
CA HIS A 66 -5.88 -9.68 5.86
C HIS A 66 -4.38 -9.41 6.05
N VAL A 67 -3.69 -9.04 4.97
CA VAL A 67 -2.26 -8.74 4.98
C VAL A 67 -1.96 -7.54 5.87
N THR A 68 -2.74 -6.47 5.79
CA THR A 68 -2.52 -5.28 6.62
C THR A 68 -2.64 -5.62 8.10
N LYS A 69 -3.63 -6.42 8.53
CA LYS A 69 -3.72 -6.87 9.92
C LYS A 69 -2.49 -7.66 10.36
N VAL A 70 -1.99 -8.55 9.50
CA VAL A 70 -0.76 -9.31 9.77
C VAL A 70 0.45 -8.38 9.89
N ILE A 71 0.58 -7.39 9.00
CA ILE A 71 1.65 -6.39 9.06
C ILE A 71 1.53 -5.57 10.35
N MET A 72 0.36 -5.02 10.68
CA MET A 72 0.15 -4.22 11.89
C MET A 72 0.45 -5.02 13.16
N HIS A 73 0.10 -6.31 13.19
CA HIS A 73 0.41 -7.19 14.31
C HIS A 73 1.93 -7.36 14.51
N ASN A 74 2.69 -7.58 13.42
CA ASN A 74 4.14 -7.79 13.50
C ASN A 74 4.96 -6.49 13.59
N TYR A 75 4.40 -5.38 13.11
CA TYR A 75 4.99 -4.04 13.14
C TYR A 75 4.04 -3.04 13.83
N PRO A 76 3.89 -3.09 15.17
CA PRO A 76 2.89 -2.29 15.90
C PRO A 76 3.02 -0.76 15.74
N ALA A 77 4.17 -0.27 15.28
CA ALA A 77 4.36 1.14 14.94
C ALA A 77 3.54 1.57 13.71
N ILE A 78 3.12 0.63 12.84
CA ILE A 78 2.22 0.86 11.71
C ILE A 78 0.78 0.92 12.26
N SER A 79 0.36 2.11 12.68
CA SER A 79 -1.02 2.37 13.09
C SER A 79 -1.91 2.76 11.90
N LEU A 80 -3.24 2.81 12.09
CA LEU A 80 -4.20 3.23 11.05
C LEU A 80 -3.89 4.62 10.45
N GLY A 81 -3.27 5.51 11.23
CA GLY A 81 -2.85 6.84 10.77
C GLY A 81 -1.57 6.85 9.92
N ARG A 82 -0.87 5.70 9.81
CA ARG A 82 0.35 5.53 9.01
C ARG A 82 0.13 4.72 7.74
N ILE A 83 -1.12 4.35 7.45
CA ILE A 83 -1.52 3.74 6.18
C ILE A 83 -2.02 4.86 5.27
N VAL A 84 -1.32 5.05 4.16
CA VAL A 84 -1.50 6.17 3.22
C VAL A 84 -1.37 5.70 1.78
N GLY A 85 -1.94 6.46 0.85
CA GLY A 85 -1.75 6.28 -0.58
C GLY A 85 -0.40 6.81 -1.05
N HIS A 86 -0.03 6.48 -2.28
CA HIS A 86 1.20 6.99 -2.89
C HIS A 86 1.07 8.49 -3.21
N ASN A 87 -0.12 8.91 -3.62
CA ASN A 87 -0.51 10.31 -3.80
C ASN A 87 -0.29 11.16 -2.53
N ASP A 88 -0.51 10.60 -1.34
CA ASP A 88 -0.35 11.31 -0.06
C ASP A 88 1.13 11.62 0.24
N ILE A 89 2.04 10.73 -0.14
CA ILE A 89 3.48 10.87 0.11
C ILE A 89 4.25 11.50 -1.06
N ALA A 90 3.61 11.63 -2.22
CA ALA A 90 4.19 12.19 -3.43
C ALA A 90 3.17 13.04 -4.23
N PRO A 91 2.59 14.08 -3.60
CA PRO A 91 1.54 14.90 -4.21
C PRO A 91 2.03 15.59 -5.49
N GLY A 92 1.19 15.64 -6.50
CA GLY A 92 1.51 16.21 -7.82
C GLY A 92 2.39 15.31 -8.72
N ARG A 93 2.99 14.24 -8.18
CA ARG A 93 3.75 13.24 -8.95
C ARG A 93 2.98 11.94 -9.15
N LYS A 94 2.20 11.52 -8.15
CA LYS A 94 1.48 10.24 -8.12
C LYS A 94 0.02 10.44 -7.76
N THR A 95 -0.82 9.60 -8.33
CA THR A 95 -2.28 9.65 -8.21
C THR A 95 -2.83 8.38 -7.56
N ASP A 96 -2.11 7.27 -7.63
CA ASP A 96 -2.44 6.00 -7.00
C ASP A 96 -2.53 6.10 -5.46
N PRO A 97 -3.48 5.38 -4.83
CA PRO A 97 -4.40 4.39 -5.42
C PRO A 97 -5.66 5.00 -6.09
N GLY A 98 -5.69 6.33 -6.28
CA GLY A 98 -6.77 7.01 -6.98
C GLY A 98 -8.07 7.10 -6.19
N SER A 99 -9.08 7.71 -6.80
CA SER A 99 -10.42 7.86 -6.22
C SER A 99 -11.20 6.56 -6.15
N SER A 100 -10.80 5.55 -6.91
CA SER A 100 -11.46 4.23 -6.94
C SER A 100 -11.14 3.36 -5.73
N PHE A 101 -10.14 3.75 -4.93
CA PHE A 101 -9.85 3.10 -3.65
C PHE A 101 -10.74 3.67 -2.53
N ASP A 102 -11.64 2.84 -2.03
CA ASP A 102 -12.55 3.14 -0.93
C ASP A 102 -11.82 3.01 0.41
N TRP A 103 -11.20 4.12 0.81
CA TRP A 103 -10.54 4.23 2.11
C TRP A 103 -11.47 4.01 3.29
N ALA A 104 -12.75 4.37 3.18
CA ALA A 104 -13.70 4.24 4.29
C ALA A 104 -14.02 2.76 4.52
N GLN A 105 -14.38 2.04 3.45
CA GLN A 105 -14.61 0.60 3.49
C GLN A 105 -13.38 -0.16 4.01
N TYR A 106 -12.20 0.18 3.50
CA TYR A 106 -10.95 -0.46 3.89
C TYR A 106 -10.64 -0.25 5.38
N ARG A 107 -10.71 1.00 5.87
CA ARG A 107 -10.42 1.32 7.28
C ARG A 107 -11.45 0.69 8.23
N GLN A 108 -12.73 0.68 7.87
CA GLN A 108 -13.78 0.05 8.67
C GLN A 108 -13.49 -1.44 8.92
N GLN A 109 -12.90 -2.15 7.94
CA GLN A 109 -12.57 -3.57 8.08
C GLN A 109 -11.32 -3.83 8.93
N LEU A 110 -10.47 -2.82 9.16
CA LEU A 110 -9.27 -2.94 9.99
C LEU A 110 -9.56 -2.83 11.49
N GLY A 111 -10.65 -2.16 11.88
CA GLY A 111 -11.03 -1.92 13.27
C GLY A 111 -11.40 -0.47 13.51
#